data_AF-A0A2K3E2X5-F1
#
_entry.id   AF-A0A2K3E2X5-F1
#
_cell.length_a   1.000
_cell.length_b   1.000
_cell.length_c   1.000
_cell.angle_alpha   90.00
_cell.angle_beta   90.00
_cell.angle_gamma   90.00
#
_symmetry.space_group_name_H-M   'P 1'
#
loop_
_entity.id
_entity.type
_entity.pdbx_description
1 polymer ?
#
loop_
_entity_poly.entity_id
_entity_poly.type
_entity_poly.pdbx_seq_one_letter_code
_entity_poly.pdbx_strand_id
1 'polypeptide(L)' 'MQTCYNCGCQEMAIKRLGGLQEGQRPWSVKVCNDCLTTWNRDVSAANVIRVLLLLKLMGFERPTKLQRPPWPPPAAGPG' A
#
# COMPACT_ATOMS: atom_id res chain seq x y z
N MET A 1 -1.32 1.16 4.08
CA MET A 1 -1.42 1.67 2.70
C MET A 1 -2.10 0.64 1.83
N GLN A 2 -3.12 1.05 1.07
CA GLN A 2 -3.86 0.18 0.16
C GLN A 2 -3.72 0.64 -1.29
N THR A 3 -2.65 1.37 -1.60
CA THR A 3 -2.38 1.94 -2.92
C THR A 3 -1.00 1.49 -3.38
N CYS A 4 -0.89 1.04 -4.63
CA CYS A 4 0.36 0.73 -5.29
C CYS A 4 1.19 1.99 -5.43
N TYR A 5 2.43 1.96 -4.93
CA TYR A 5 3.33 3.11 -5.06
C TYR A 5 3.82 3.30 -6.51
N ASN A 6 3.78 2.25 -7.33
CA ASN A 6 4.27 2.26 -8.70
C ASN A 6 3.21 2.78 -9.69
N CYS A 7 2.00 2.19 -9.69
CA CYS A 7 0.93 2.56 -10.63
C CYS A 7 -0.26 3.30 -9.99
N GLY A 8 -0.32 3.41 -8.65
CA GLY A 8 -1.44 4.08 -7.98
C GLY A 8 -2.73 3.26 -7.85
N CYS A 9 -2.77 2.01 -8.33
CA CYS A 9 -3.92 1.11 -8.19
C CYS A 9 -4.18 0.74 -6.73
N GLN A 10 -5.45 0.60 -6.35
CA GLN A 10 -5.85 0.21 -4.98
C GLN A 10 -6.18 -1.28 -4.84
N GLU A 11 -6.38 -1.98 -5.95
CA GLU A 11 -6.63 -3.40 -5.97
C GLU A 11 -5.31 -4.17 -5.78
N MET A 12 -5.25 -4.91 -4.69
CA MET A 12 -4.05 -5.66 -4.32
C MET A 12 -4.40 -6.99 -3.68
N ALA A 13 -3.72 -8.03 -4.14
CA ALA A 13 -3.68 -9.32 -3.49
C ALA A 13 -2.72 -9.31 -2.28
N ILE A 14 -3.03 -10.13 -1.27
CA ILE A 14 -2.11 -10.40 -0.16
C ILE A 14 -1.51 -11.78 -0.39
N LYS A 15 -0.20 -11.84 -0.61
CA LYS A 15 0.54 -13.10 -0.72
C LYS A 15 1.26 -13.37 0.60
N ARG A 16 0.93 -14.49 1.24
CA ARG A 16 1.67 -14.98 2.41
C ARG A 16 2.91 -15.71 1.92
N LEU A 17 4.08 -15.33 2.41
CA LEU A 17 5.32 -16.03 2.13
C LEU A 17 5.43 -17.20 3.12
N GLY A 18 5.63 -18.41 2.59
CA GLY A 18 5.89 -19.63 3.38
C GLY A 18 7.35 -19.73 3.84
N GLY A 19 7.67 -20.78 4.59
CA GLY A 19 9.04 -21.07 5.05
C GLY A 19 9.43 -20.44 6.39
N LEU A 20 8.44 -20.07 7.21
CA LEU A 20 8.69 -19.51 8.54
C LEU A 20 8.83 -20.62 9.58
N GLN A 21 9.82 -20.46 10.45
CA GLN A 21 9.99 -21.33 11.62
C GLN A 21 8.82 -21.14 12.60
N GLU A 22 8.59 -22.16 13.42
CA GLU A 22 7.56 -22.13 14.45
C GLU A 22 7.76 -20.92 15.39
N GLY A 23 6.71 -20.13 15.59
CA GLY A 23 6.76 -18.88 16.36
C GLY A 23 7.04 -17.60 15.55
N GLN A 24 7.44 -17.69 14.28
CA GLN A 24 7.59 -16.51 13.43
C GLN A 24 6.27 -16.10 12.75
N ARG A 25 5.96 -14.79 12.79
CA ARG A 25 4.74 -14.25 12.20
C ARG A 25 4.82 -14.30 10.67
N PRO A 26 3.78 -14.79 9.96
CA PRO A 26 3.72 -14.77 8.50
C PRO A 26 4.08 -13.41 7.90
N TRP A 27 5.17 -13.35 7.13
CA TRP A 27 5.43 -12.22 6.26
C TRP A 27 4.37 -12.24 5.16
N SER A 28 3.55 -11.21 5.14
CA SER A 28 2.62 -10.96 4.04
C SER A 28 3.15 -9.82 3.20
N VAL A 29 3.24 -10.06 1.90
CA VAL A 29 3.51 -9.02 0.92
C VAL A 29 2.21 -8.67 0.21
N LYS A 30 2.12 -7.44 -0.26
CA LYS A 30 1.05 -7.00 -1.15
C LYS A 30 1.55 -7.12 -2.58
N VAL A 31 0.66 -7.57 -3.45
CA VAL A 31 0.90 -7.68 -4.89
C VAL A 31 -0.14 -6.81 -5.58
N CYS A 32 0.30 -5.88 -6.42
CA CYS A 32 -0.62 -5.09 -7.24
C CYS A 32 -1.26 -5.98 -8.32
N ASN A 33 -2.57 -5.90 -8.49
CA ASN A 33 -3.26 -6.67 -9.53
C ASN A 33 -2.91 -6.17 -10.94
N ASP A 34 -2.63 -4.87 -11.11
CA ASP A 34 -2.40 -4.28 -12.43
C ASP A 34 -0.96 -4.44 -12.91
N CYS A 35 0.01 -4.01 -12.09
CA CYS A 35 1.42 -3.94 -12.49
C CYS A 35 2.30 -5.01 -11.82
N LEU A 36 1.69 -5.95 -11.09
CA LEU A 36 2.34 -7.07 -10.39
C LEU A 36 3.47 -6.71 -9.43
N THR A 37 3.65 -5.40 -9.16
CA THR A 37 4.64 -4.93 -8.21
C THR A 37 4.34 -5.60 -6.87
N THR A 38 5.36 -6.15 -6.23
CA THR A 38 5.23 -6.91 -4.98
C THR A 38 6.06 -6.25 -3.89
N TRP A 39 5.47 -5.99 -2.72
CA TRP A 39 6.18 -5.29 -1.66
C TRP A 39 5.61 -5.58 -0.26
N ASN A 40 6.47 -5.46 0.75
CA ASN A 40 6.07 -5.48 2.15
C ASN A 40 5.29 -4.19 2.51
N ARG A 41 4.27 -4.29 3.38
CA ARG A 41 3.48 -3.14 3.88
C ARG A 41 4.33 -1.95 4.34
N ASP A 42 5.45 -2.19 5.01
CA ASP A 42 6.32 -1.14 5.56
C ASP A 42 7.13 -0.46 4.46
N VAL A 43 7.65 -1.24 3.50
CA VAL A 43 8.28 -0.72 2.27
C VAL A 43 7.29 0.14 1.47
N SER A 44 6.02 -0.29 1.40
CA SER A 44 4.94 0.53 0.81
C SER A 44 4.84 1.90 1.46
N ALA A 45 4.82 1.92 2.79
CA ALA A 45 4.59 3.12 3.57
C ALA A 45 5.78 4.07 3.40
N ALA A 46 7.00 3.55 3.45
CA ALA A 46 8.22 4.33 3.21
C ALA A 46 8.23 4.96 1.81
N ASN A 47 7.92 4.18 0.76
CA ASN A 47 7.88 4.69 -0.61
C ASN A 47 6.83 5.80 -0.79
N VAL A 48 5.67 5.65 -0.17
CA VAL A 48 4.62 6.67 -0.21
C VAL A 48 5.06 7.93 0.51
N ILE A 49 5.63 7.82 1.71
CA ILE A 49 6.15 8.98 2.45
C ILE A 49 7.20 9.71 1.60
N ARG A 50 8.10 8.98 0.94
CA ARG A 50 9.09 9.53 0.02
C ARG A 50 8.45 10.31 -1.14
N VAL A 51 7.45 9.74 -1.81
CA VAL A 51 6.73 10.41 -2.91
C VAL A 51 6.02 11.65 -2.42
N LEU A 52 5.32 11.58 -1.27
CA LEU A 52 4.62 12.72 -0.68
C LEU A 52 5.57 13.85 -0.32
N LEU A 53 6.76 13.54 0.20
CA LEU A 53 7.80 14.52 0.48
C LEU A 53 8.27 15.21 -0.80
N LEU A 54 8.56 14.45 -1.86
CA LEU A 54 9.00 15.00 -3.14
C LEU A 54 7.94 15.93 -3.75
N LEU A 55 6.68 15.52 -3.74
CA LEU A 55 5.58 16.36 -4.24
C LEU A 55 5.47 17.68 -3.47
N LYS A 56 5.58 17.62 -2.13
CA LYS A 56 5.57 18.82 -1.28
C LYS A 56 6.75 19.75 -1.59
N LEU A 57 7.95 19.20 -1.82
CA LEU A 57 9.14 19.98 -2.16
C LEU A 57 9.03 20.64 -3.55
N MET A 58 8.33 20.01 -4.48
CA MET A 58 8.06 20.54 -5.82
C MET A 58 6.85 21.50 -5.87
N GLY A 59 6.18 21.74 -4.74
CA GLY A 59 5.01 22.62 -4.67
C GLY A 59 3.72 22.01 -5.21
N PHE A 60 3.67 20.68 -5.41
CA PHE A 60 2.45 20.01 -5.83
C PHE A 60 1.51 19.73 -4.65
N GLU A 61 0.22 19.78 -4.95
CA GLU A 61 -0.83 19.35 -4.04
C GLU A 61 -0.72 17.86 -3.68
N ARG A 62 -1.15 17.54 -2.45
CA ARG A 62 -1.08 16.16 -1.95
C ARG A 62 -2.13 15.27 -2.65
N PRO A 63 -1.73 14.19 -3.34
CA PRO A 63 -2.69 13.30 -4.00
C PRO A 63 -3.61 12.59 -2.98
N THR A 64 -4.92 12.69 -3.18
CA THR A 64 -5.95 12.07 -2.31
C THR A 64 -5.85 10.55 -2.30
N LYS A 65 -5.46 9.92 -3.41
CA LYS A 65 -5.23 8.46 -3.52
C LYS A 65 -4.11 7.93 -2.61
N LEU A 66 -3.19 8.82 -2.19
CA LEU A 66 -2.09 8.51 -1.27
C LEU A 66 -2.38 8.95 0.17
N GLN A 67 -3.57 9.51 0.42
CA GLN A 67 -4.01 9.80 1.77
C GLN A 67 -4.43 8.52 2.48
N ARG A 68 -4.32 8.57 3.81
CA ARG A 68 -4.90 7.52 4.64
C ARG A 68 -6.43 7.57 4.45
N PRO A 69 -7.09 6.43 4.21
CA PRO A 69 -8.55 6.43 4.20
C PRO A 69 -9.08 6.97 5.56
N PRO A 70 -10.18 7.72 5.54
CA PRO A 70 -10.75 8.28 6.76
C PRO A 70 -11.09 7.17 7.77
N TRP A 71 -11.01 7.53 9.04
CA TRP A 71 -11.51 6.70 10.14
C TRP A 71 -12.81 7.34 10.67
N PRO A 72 -13.90 6.58 10.86
CA PRO A 72 -14.06 5.15 10.62
C PRO A 72 -14.05 4.78 9.12
N PRO A 73 -13.78 3.51 8.75
CA PRO A 73 -13.84 3.09 7.35
C PRO A 73 -15.25 3.34 6.79
N PRO A 74 -15.38 3.76 5.51
CA PRO A 74 -16.69 3.82 4.88
C PRO A 74 -17.32 2.42 4.90
N ALA A 75 -18.63 2.35 5.16
CA ALA A 75 -19.36 1.09 5.15
C ALA A 75 -19.15 0.40 3.80
N ALA A 76 -18.73 -0.87 3.82
CA ALA A 76 -18.62 -1.67 2.61
C ALA A 76 -20.01 -1.74 1.97
N GLY A 77 -20.15 -1.18 0.75
CA GLY A 77 -21.37 -1.31 -0.02
C GLY A 77 -21.65 -2.79 -0.37
N PRO A 78 -22.90 -3.14 -0.71
CA PRO A 78 -23.21 -4.50 -1.15
C PRO A 78 -22.41 -4.80 -2.42
N GLY A 79 -21.72 -5.94 -2.41
CA GLY A 79 -20.91 -6.44 -3.52
C GLY A 79 -21.72 -7.11 -4.62
#